data_AF-A0A3D3PBM4-F1
#
_entry.id   AF-A0A3D3PBM4-F1
#
_cell.length_a   1.000
_cell.length_b   1.000
_cell.length_c   1.000
_cell.angle_alpha   90.00
_cell.angle_beta   90.00
_cell.angle_gamma   90.00
#
_symmetry.space_group_name_H-M   'P 1'
#
loop_
_entity.id
_entity.type
_entity.pdbx_description
1 polymer ?
#
loop_
_entity_poly.entity_id
_entity_poly.type
_entity_poly.pdbx_seq_one_letter_code
_entity_poly.pdbx_strand_id
1 'polypeptide(L)' 'ADKIYENALEVIQTISKLKPSSAKGTYFKSIHISSTMSPGIQIETKSVGGI' A
#
# COMPACT_ATOMS: atom_id res chain seq x y z
N ALA A 1 12.32 1.40 13.41
CA ALA A 1 11.75 1.13 12.07
C ALA A 1 10.24 1.41 12.04
N ASP A 2 9.63 1.54 13.21
CA ASP A 2 8.18 1.54 13.41
C ASP A 2 7.52 2.77 12.79
N LYS A 3 8.17 3.94 12.86
CA LYS A 3 7.67 5.16 12.21
C LYS A 3 7.45 5.03 10.69
N ILE A 4 8.33 4.32 10.00
CA ILE A 4 8.19 4.13 8.54
C ILE A 4 7.04 3.16 8.26
N TYR A 5 6.93 2.13 9.07
CA TYR A 5 5.85 1.15 9.00
C TYR A 5 4.48 1.79 9.26
N GLU A 6 4.36 2.58 10.33
CA GLU A 6 3.13 3.32 10.67
C GLU A 6 2.73 4.30 9.56
N ASN A 7 3.69 5.10 9.05
CA ASN A 7 3.43 6.02 7.95
C ASN A 7 2.93 5.29 6.69
N ALA A 8 3.56 4.16 6.33
CA ALA A 8 3.16 3.38 5.17
C ALA A 8 1.76 2.76 5.36
N LEU A 9 1.46 2.24 6.55
CA LEU A 9 0.14 1.70 6.88
C LEU A 9 -0.95 2.77 6.76
N GLU A 10 -0.72 3.96 7.32
CA GLU A 10 -1.71 5.04 7.30
C GLU A 10 -2.05 5.46 5.87
N VAL A 11 -1.03 5.53 5.00
CA VAL A 11 -1.21 5.85 3.57
C VAL A 11 -2.05 4.76 2.88
N ILE A 12 -1.73 3.48 3.09
CA ILE A 12 -2.45 2.37 2.46
C ILE A 12 -3.91 2.33 2.94
N GLN A 13 -4.13 2.49 4.24
CA GLN A 13 -5.49 2.53 4.81
C GLN A 13 -6.30 3.71 4.30
N THR A 14 -5.67 4.88 4.16
CA THR A 14 -6.33 6.08 3.61
C THR A 14 -6.75 5.85 2.16
N ILE A 15 -5.89 5.28 1.33
CA ILE A 15 -6.22 4.94 -0.07
C ILE A 15 -7.32 3.88 -0.13
N SER A 16 -7.29 2.87 0.76
CA SER A 16 -8.33 1.83 0.84
C SER A 16 -9.71 2.42 1.20
N LYS A 17 -9.75 3.36 2.15
CA LYS A 17 -10.98 4.10 2.52
C LYS A 17 -11.51 4.96 1.37
N LEU A 18 -10.63 5.49 0.53
CA LEU A 18 -10.97 6.28 -0.66
C LEU A 18 -11.35 5.41 -1.87
N LYS A 19 -11.44 4.08 -1.73
CA LYS A 19 -11.89 3.19 -2.80
C LYS A 19 -13.29 3.58 -3.29
N PRO A 20 -13.45 4.00 -4.55
CA PRO A 20 -14.76 4.38 -5.07
C PRO A 20 -15.64 3.14 -5.26
N SER A 21 -16.95 3.27 -5.04
CA SER A 21 -17.93 2.18 -5.20
C SER A 21 -18.03 1.64 -6.63
N SER A 22 -17.58 2.43 -7.62
CA SER A 22 -17.51 2.04 -9.03
C SER A 22 -16.30 1.16 -9.37
N ALA A 23 -15.31 1.05 -8.47
CA ALA A 23 -14.12 0.22 -8.70
C ALA A 23 -14.49 -1.27 -8.65
N LYS A 24 -14.63 -1.89 -9.83
CA LYS A 24 -14.81 -3.33 -9.98
C LYS A 24 -13.46 -4.04 -10.11
N GLY A 25 -13.27 -5.11 -9.34
CA GLY A 25 -12.05 -5.93 -9.36
C GLY A 25 -10.99 -5.53 -8.34
N THR A 26 -9.74 -5.91 -8.62
CA THR A 26 -8.59 -5.68 -7.72
C THR A 26 -8.19 -4.21 -7.72
N TYR A 27 -8.47 -3.51 -6.61
CA TYR A 27 -8.13 -2.08 -6.47
C TYR A 27 -6.63 -1.85 -6.27
N PHE A 28 -5.96 -2.72 -5.51
CA PHE A 28 -4.51 -2.70 -5.33
C PHE A 28 -3.84 -3.81 -6.12
N LYS A 29 -3.24 -3.48 -7.27
CA LYS A 29 -2.58 -4.47 -8.15
C LYS A 29 -1.20 -4.89 -7.62
N SER A 30 -0.40 -3.92 -7.16
CA SER A 30 0.94 -4.17 -6.61
C SER A 30 1.38 -3.00 -5.73
N ILE A 31 2.19 -3.28 -4.72
CA ILE A 31 2.78 -2.29 -3.80
C ILE A 31 4.29 -2.45 -3.88
N HIS A 32 5.01 -1.35 -4.07
CA HIS A 32 6.47 -1.33 -4.12
C HIS A 32 6.97 -0.20 -3.22
N ILE A 33 7.99 -0.48 -2.42
CA ILE A 33 8.69 0.54 -1.63
C ILE A 33 10.11 0.66 -2.16
N SER A 34 10.53 1.89 -2.44
CA SER A 34 11.90 2.22 -2.85
C SER A 34 12.41 3.41 -2.05
N SER A 35 13.74 3.50 -1.95
CA SER A 35 14.41 4.73 -1.55
C SER A 35 14.73 5.57 -2.79
N THR A 36 15.00 6.86 -2.63
CA THR A 36 15.12 7.86 -3.72
C THR A 36 16.04 7.43 -4.88
N MET A 37 17.07 6.62 -4.62
CA MET A 37 18.04 6.17 -5.64
C MET A 37 18.32 4.66 -5.56
N SER A 38 17.34 3.86 -5.11
CA SER A 38 17.53 2.41 -4.92
C SER A 38 16.45 1.60 -5.66
N PRO A 39 16.75 0.36 -6.06
CA PRO A 39 15.75 -0.53 -6.63
C PRO A 39 14.59 -0.74 -5.65
N GLY A 40 13.37 -0.84 -6.19
CA GLY A 40 12.17 -1.05 -5.39
C GLY A 40 12.02 -2.50 -4.94
N ILE A 41 11.50 -2.69 -3.74
CA ILE A 41 11.14 -3.98 -3.18
C ILE A 41 9.62 -4.13 -3.32
N GLN A 42 9.20 -5.21 -3.98
CA GLN A 42 7.79 -5.55 -4.08
C GLN A 42 7.29 -6.10 -2.76
N ILE A 43 6.13 -5.61 -2.31
CA ILE A 43 5.48 -6.03 -1.07
C ILE A 43 4.20 -6.77 -1.44
N GLU A 44 3.97 -7.89 -0.77
CA GLU A 44 2.73 -8.64 -0.93
C GLU A 44 1.55 -7.84 -0.38
N THR A 45 0.57 -7.56 -1.25
CA THR A 45 -0.63 -6.79 -0.89
C THR A 45 -1.48 -7.49 0.16
N LYS A 46 -1.44 -8.83 0.24
CA LYS A 46 -2.17 -9.62 1.26
C LYS A 46 -1.60 -9.52 2.67
N SER A 47 -0.36 -9.07 2.81
CA SER A 47 0.31 -8.96 4.10
C SER A 47 -0.04 -7.67 4.85
N VAL A 48 -0.78 -6.75 4.21
CA VAL A 48 -1.18 -5.47 4.81
C VAL A 48 -2.64 -5.57 5.27
N GLY A 49 -2.86 -5.58 6.59
CA GLY A 49 -4.22 -5.67 7.16
C GLY A 49 -5.09 -4.48 6.74
N GLY A 50 -6.14 -4.74 5.95
CA GLY A 50 -7.12 -3.73 5.51
C GLY A 50 -7.29 -3.55 4.00
N ILE A 51 -6.67 -4.41 3.17
CA ILE A 51 -6.82 -4.48 1.70
C ILE A 51 -7.01 -5.90 1.20
#